data_AF-A0A2G5DZM8-F1
#
_entry.id   AF-A0A2G5DZM8-F1
#
_cell.length_a   1.000
_cell.length_b   1.000
_cell.length_c   1.000
_cell.angle_alpha   90.00
_cell.angle_beta   90.00
_cell.angle_gamma   90.00
#
_symmetry.space_group_name_H-M   'P 1'
#
loop_
_entity.id
_entity.type
_entity.pdbx_description
1 polymer ?
#
loop_
_entity_poly.entity_id
_entity_poly.type
_entity_poly.pdbx_seq_one_letter_code
_entity_poly.pdbx_strand_id
1 'polypeptide(L)'
;MEIDSIECISSSDGIDEEDVSISNHEFSSKPQHNRNLFASAIPPATSVHELLECPVCTNSMYPPIHQCHNGHTLCSTCKTRVHNRCPTCRQELGDIRCLALEKVAESLELPCKYCPLGCPEIFPYYSKLKHEAQCSFRPYNCPYAGSECAVVGDIPFLVTHLKDDHKVDMHTGCTFNHRYVKSNPREVENATWMLTVFHCFGQYFCLHFEAFQLGMAPVYMAFLRFMGDEAEARNFSYSLEVGANGRKLIWEGTPRSIRDSHRKVRDSHDGLIIQRNMALFFSGGDRKELKLRVTGRIWKEQQNPDSGVCIPNLCS
;
A
#
# COMPACT_ATOMS: atom_id res chain seq x y z
N MET A 1 36.01 9.80 14.11
CA MET A 1 34.94 10.52 14.81
C MET A 1 33.74 9.60 14.77
N GLU A 2 33.56 8.92 15.89
CA GLU A 2 32.70 7.75 16.08
C GLU A 2 31.23 8.17 16.14
N ILE A 3 30.36 7.38 15.52
CA ILE A 3 28.90 7.50 15.64
C ILE A 3 28.40 6.14 16.09
N ASP A 4 27.80 6.15 17.29
CA ASP A 4 27.42 4.99 18.07
C ASP A 4 26.33 4.14 17.42
N SER A 5 26.49 2.83 17.60
CA SER A 5 25.61 1.75 17.16
C SER A 5 24.51 1.51 18.19
N ILE A 6 23.28 1.28 17.73
CA ILE A 6 22.11 0.94 18.57
C ILE A 6 22.00 -0.58 18.66
N GLU A 7 22.17 -1.14 19.86
CA GLU A 7 21.98 -2.57 20.17
C GLU A 7 20.53 -2.85 20.61
N CYS A 8 19.92 -3.88 20.02
CA CYS A 8 18.68 -4.51 20.51
C CYS A 8 19.01 -5.92 21.00
N ILE A 9 18.87 -6.15 22.31
CA ILE A 9 19.06 -7.46 22.96
C ILE A 9 17.77 -8.27 22.86
N SER A 10 17.85 -9.47 22.31
CA SER A 10 16.83 -10.52 22.45
C SER A 10 17.49 -11.80 22.96
N SER A 11 16.89 -12.43 23.98
CA SER A 11 17.39 -13.65 24.62
C SER A 11 16.44 -14.82 24.33
N SER A 12 16.96 -15.91 23.80
CA SER A 12 16.34 -17.24 23.87
C SER A 12 17.40 -18.33 23.71
N ASP A 13 17.39 -19.25 24.67
CA ASP A 13 18.31 -20.37 24.84
C ASP A 13 18.30 -21.39 23.69
N GLY A 14 19.47 -21.96 23.42
CA GLY A 14 19.71 -23.01 22.43
C GLY A 14 19.69 -24.41 23.01
N ILE A 15 19.42 -25.39 22.14
CA ILE A 15 19.85 -26.79 22.24
C ILE A 15 20.22 -27.23 20.81
N ASP A 16 21.44 -27.74 20.68
CA ASP A 16 22.05 -28.32 19.47
C ASP A 16 21.43 -29.68 19.08
N GLU A 17 21.48 -30.05 17.79
CA GLU A 17 22.11 -31.32 17.34
C GLU A 17 22.08 -31.49 15.80
N GLU A 18 23.31 -31.56 15.27
CA GLU A 18 23.91 -32.44 14.23
C GLU A 18 23.47 -32.51 12.75
N ASP A 19 24.54 -32.41 11.93
CA ASP A 19 24.71 -32.60 10.50
C ASP A 19 24.42 -34.03 10.01
N VAL A 20 23.88 -34.14 8.78
CA VAL A 20 24.20 -35.25 7.87
C VAL A 20 24.39 -34.72 6.45
N SER A 21 25.61 -34.87 5.95
CA SER A 21 26.04 -34.63 4.57
C SER A 21 25.93 -35.94 3.76
N ILE A 22 25.27 -35.90 2.59
CA ILE A 22 25.40 -36.92 1.55
C ILE A 22 25.49 -36.25 0.18
N SER A 23 26.57 -36.60 -0.52
CA SER A 23 26.97 -36.17 -1.86
C SER A 23 26.35 -37.02 -2.99
N ASN A 24 26.30 -36.38 -4.17
CA ASN A 24 26.28 -36.93 -5.55
C ASN A 24 24.97 -37.57 -6.06
N HIS A 25 24.38 -36.93 -7.08
CA HIS A 25 24.48 -37.43 -8.46
C HIS A 25 23.90 -36.41 -9.46
N GLU A 26 24.73 -35.97 -10.40
CA GLU A 26 24.31 -35.36 -11.65
C GLU A 26 23.44 -36.34 -12.44
N PHE A 27 22.25 -35.91 -12.88
CA PHE A 27 21.66 -36.41 -14.12
C PHE A 27 20.91 -35.29 -14.84
N SER A 28 21.46 -34.99 -16.01
CA SER A 28 20.93 -34.11 -17.04
C SER A 28 19.74 -34.76 -17.74
N SER A 29 18.61 -34.04 -17.82
CA SER A 29 17.58 -34.31 -18.83
C SER A 29 16.72 -33.07 -19.08
N LYS A 30 17.05 -32.37 -20.17
CA LYS A 30 16.26 -31.28 -20.77
C LYS A 30 15.02 -31.86 -21.46
N PRO A 31 13.83 -31.24 -21.36
CA PRO A 31 12.74 -31.50 -22.30
C PRO A 31 12.97 -30.67 -23.58
N GLN A 32 12.91 -31.35 -24.72
CA GLN A 32 12.99 -30.77 -26.06
C GLN A 32 11.80 -29.84 -26.31
N HIS A 33 12.06 -28.54 -26.47
CA HIS A 33 11.07 -27.59 -26.95
C HIS A 33 10.95 -27.73 -28.48
N ASN A 34 9.83 -28.30 -28.92
CA ASN A 34 9.49 -28.43 -30.34
C ASN A 34 9.31 -27.02 -30.92
N ARG A 35 10.27 -26.56 -31.75
CA ARG A 35 10.20 -25.28 -32.48
C ARG A 35 9.32 -25.46 -33.71
N ASN A 36 8.02 -25.19 -33.56
CA ASN A 36 7.17 -24.92 -34.72
C ASN A 36 7.50 -23.51 -35.25
N LEU A 37 8.01 -23.48 -36.48
CA LEU A 37 8.16 -22.28 -37.29
C LEU A 37 6.79 -21.63 -37.49
N PHE A 38 6.59 -20.46 -36.89
CA PHE A 38 5.54 -19.55 -37.35
C PHE A 38 6.08 -18.78 -38.54
N ALA A 39 5.63 -19.20 -39.72
CA ALA A 39 5.69 -18.40 -40.94
C ALA A 39 5.08 -17.02 -40.67
N SER A 40 5.71 -15.99 -41.26
CA SER A 40 5.25 -14.60 -41.26
C SER A 40 3.77 -14.50 -41.61
N ALA A 41 2.94 -14.31 -40.59
CA ALA A 41 1.59 -13.78 -40.72
C ALA A 41 1.67 -12.28 -40.44
N ILE A 42 1.28 -11.48 -41.42
CA ILE A 42 0.99 -10.05 -41.30
C ILE A 42 0.06 -9.88 -40.08
N PRO A 43 0.36 -8.99 -39.11
CA PRO A 43 -0.54 -8.83 -37.97
C PRO A 43 -1.90 -8.36 -38.51
N PRO A 44 -3.01 -9.01 -38.13
CA PRO A 44 -4.34 -8.61 -38.55
C PRO A 44 -4.62 -7.20 -38.03
N ALA A 45 -5.54 -6.50 -38.70
CA ALA A 45 -5.96 -5.13 -38.42
C ALA A 45 -5.87 -4.75 -36.93
N THR A 46 -5.07 -3.72 -36.62
CA THR A 46 -4.93 -3.14 -35.28
C THR A 46 -6.32 -2.98 -34.66
N SER A 47 -6.55 -3.61 -33.50
CA SER A 47 -7.84 -3.46 -32.83
C SER A 47 -8.07 -1.97 -32.53
N VAL A 48 -9.32 -1.50 -32.55
CA VAL A 48 -9.62 -0.08 -32.26
C VAL A 48 -9.10 0.32 -30.87
N HIS A 49 -8.92 -0.64 -29.97
CA HIS A 49 -8.31 -0.46 -28.64
C HIS A 49 -6.84 -0.01 -28.70
N GLU A 50 -6.04 -0.54 -29.64
CA GLU A 50 -4.63 -0.17 -29.81
C GLU A 50 -4.47 1.29 -30.25
N LEU A 51 -5.41 1.80 -31.04
CA LEU A 51 -5.42 3.22 -31.45
C LEU A 51 -5.59 4.17 -30.25
N LEU A 52 -6.17 3.69 -29.15
CA LEU A 52 -6.30 4.43 -27.90
C LEU A 52 -5.12 4.26 -26.95
N GLU A 53 -4.13 3.42 -27.27
CA GLU A 53 -2.96 3.26 -26.44
C GLU A 53 -1.95 4.39 -26.68
N CYS A 54 -1.48 5.04 -25.62
CA CYS A 54 -0.46 6.08 -25.75
C CYS A 54 0.90 5.45 -26.07
N PRO A 55 1.59 5.83 -27.17
CA PRO A 55 2.86 5.22 -27.57
C PRO A 55 4.04 5.49 -26.62
N VAL A 56 3.85 6.29 -25.56
CA VAL A 56 4.91 6.66 -24.60
C VAL A 56 4.68 6.06 -23.21
N CYS A 57 3.44 5.90 -22.77
CA CYS A 57 3.14 5.34 -21.45
C CYS A 57 2.32 4.05 -21.49
N THR A 58 1.97 3.56 -22.68
CA THR A 58 1.21 2.33 -22.93
C THR A 58 -0.13 2.25 -22.19
N ASN A 59 -0.60 3.38 -21.66
CA ASN A 59 -1.91 3.50 -21.02
C ASN A 59 -2.93 3.95 -22.05
N SER A 60 -4.20 3.58 -21.82
CA SER A 60 -5.33 4.14 -22.57
C SER A 60 -5.33 5.68 -22.47
N MET A 61 -5.43 6.36 -23.61
CA MET A 61 -5.54 7.80 -23.71
C MET A 61 -6.96 8.24 -23.34
N TYR A 62 -7.05 9.37 -22.64
CA TYR A 62 -8.30 10.04 -22.24
C TYR A 62 -8.32 11.50 -22.72
N PRO A 63 -9.49 12.10 -22.98
CA PRO A 63 -9.57 13.49 -23.38
C PRO A 63 -8.88 14.42 -22.36
N PRO A 64 -8.13 15.44 -22.81
CA PRO A 64 -7.84 15.76 -24.21
C PRO A 64 -6.78 14.82 -24.80
N ILE A 65 -7.12 14.15 -25.91
CA ILE A 65 -6.17 13.35 -26.70
C ILE A 65 -5.52 14.30 -27.70
N HIS A 66 -4.21 14.52 -27.56
CA HIS A 66 -3.48 15.45 -28.42
C HIS A 66 -3.00 14.76 -29.70
N GLN A 67 -2.98 15.50 -30.79
CA GLN A 67 -2.57 15.02 -32.10
C GLN A 67 -1.58 15.99 -32.75
N CYS A 68 -0.49 15.48 -33.33
CA CYS A 68 0.38 16.32 -34.16
C CYS A 68 -0.22 16.54 -35.56
N HIS A 69 0.31 17.48 -36.33
CA HIS A 69 -0.13 17.76 -37.70
C HIS A 69 -0.11 16.54 -38.65
N ASN A 70 0.73 15.54 -38.36
CA ASN A 70 0.83 14.30 -39.13
C ASN A 70 -0.10 13.18 -38.62
N GLY A 71 -0.96 13.46 -37.64
CA GLY A 71 -1.98 12.51 -37.19
C GLY A 71 -1.63 11.64 -35.97
N HIS A 72 -0.36 11.60 -35.52
CA HIS A 72 0.04 10.82 -34.34
C HIS A 72 -0.54 11.38 -33.03
N THR A 73 -1.02 10.49 -32.16
CA THR A 73 -1.74 10.83 -30.94
C THR A 73 -0.93 10.59 -29.65
N LEU A 74 -1.23 11.36 -28.60
CA LEU A 74 -0.66 11.24 -27.26
C LEU A 74 -1.68 11.64 -26.17
N CYS A 75 -1.54 11.09 -24.96
CA CYS A 75 -2.23 11.62 -23.79
C CYS A 75 -1.59 12.93 -23.29
N SER A 76 -2.34 13.72 -22.52
CA SER A 76 -1.90 15.02 -22.00
C SER A 76 -0.64 14.91 -21.13
N THR A 77 -0.55 13.90 -20.26
CA THR A 77 0.64 13.68 -19.41
C THR A 77 1.90 13.47 -20.25
N CYS A 78 1.79 12.69 -21.33
CA CYS A 78 2.92 12.40 -22.18
C CYS A 78 3.33 13.58 -23.05
N LYS A 79 2.38 14.41 -23.52
CA LYS A 79 2.68 15.67 -24.24
C LYS A 79 3.64 16.57 -23.44
N THR A 80 3.38 16.73 -22.14
CA THR A 80 4.25 17.50 -21.24
C THR A 80 5.63 16.85 -21.10
N ARG A 81 5.67 15.52 -20.88
CA ARG A 81 6.92 14.77 -20.70
C ARG A 81 7.84 14.79 -21.93
N VAL A 82 7.26 14.85 -23.14
CA VAL A 82 8.01 14.95 -24.41
C VAL A 82 8.23 16.40 -24.87
N HIS A 83 7.99 17.38 -24.00
CA HIS A 83 8.24 18.80 -24.27
C HIS A 83 7.60 19.30 -25.57
N ASN A 84 6.32 18.95 -25.78
CA ASN A 84 5.54 19.36 -26.95
C ASN A 84 6.09 18.88 -28.32
N ARG A 85 6.93 17.85 -28.34
CA ARG A 85 7.44 17.22 -29.58
C ARG A 85 6.91 15.80 -29.76
N CYS A 86 6.38 15.51 -30.94
CA CYS A 86 5.88 14.18 -31.28
C CYS A 86 7.01 13.15 -31.23
N PRO A 87 6.89 12.06 -30.43
CA PRO A 87 7.94 11.04 -30.34
C PRO A 87 8.09 10.25 -31.65
N THR A 88 7.06 10.19 -32.49
CA THR A 88 7.05 9.43 -33.74
C THR A 88 7.68 10.21 -34.89
N CYS A 89 7.18 11.43 -35.18
CA CYS A 89 7.64 12.22 -36.33
C CYS A 89 8.51 13.44 -35.98
N ARG A 90 8.78 13.68 -34.69
CA ARG A 90 9.62 14.78 -34.17
C ARG A 90 9.11 16.20 -34.44
N GLN A 91 7.93 16.34 -35.04
CA GLN A 91 7.24 17.61 -35.26
C GLN A 91 6.62 18.15 -33.97
N GLU A 92 6.30 19.44 -33.94
CA GLU A 92 5.60 20.07 -32.83
C GLU A 92 4.16 19.54 -32.69
N LEU A 93 3.75 19.22 -31.46
CA LEU A 93 2.43 18.68 -31.14
C LEU A 93 1.33 19.75 -31.11
N GLY A 94 1.68 21.04 -31.05
CA GLY A 94 0.72 22.15 -30.99
C GLY A 94 -0.31 21.97 -29.88
N ASP A 95 -1.50 22.57 -30.04
CA ASP A 95 -2.65 22.31 -29.18
C ASP A 95 -3.84 21.72 -29.95
N ILE A 96 -3.54 20.77 -30.83
CA ILE A 96 -4.55 20.07 -31.63
C ILE A 96 -5.05 18.86 -30.86
N ARG A 97 -6.38 18.72 -30.75
CA ARG A 97 -7.04 17.56 -30.15
C ARG A 97 -7.59 16.63 -31.21
N CYS A 98 -7.45 15.33 -31.00
CA CYS A 98 -8.04 14.30 -31.84
C CYS A 98 -9.50 14.03 -31.45
N LEU A 99 -10.39 14.99 -31.71
CA LEU A 99 -11.82 14.88 -31.36
C LEU A 99 -12.48 13.64 -31.98
N ALA A 100 -12.02 13.21 -33.16
CA ALA A 100 -12.50 11.99 -33.79
C ALA A 100 -12.18 10.74 -32.95
N LEU A 101 -10.94 10.62 -32.46
CA LEU A 101 -10.54 9.49 -31.62
C LEU A 101 -11.21 9.55 -30.25
N GLU A 102 -11.37 10.75 -29.68
CA GLU A 102 -12.16 10.94 -28.45
C GLU A 102 -13.61 10.45 -28.65
N LYS A 103 -14.24 10.78 -29.79
CA LYS A 103 -15.62 10.36 -30.09
C LYS A 103 -15.75 8.85 -30.32
N VAL A 104 -14.78 8.25 -31.01
CA VAL A 104 -14.71 6.79 -31.19
C VAL A 104 -14.54 6.09 -29.85
N ALA A 105 -13.74 6.64 -28.95
CA ALA A 105 -13.51 6.06 -27.63
C ALA A 105 -14.80 5.94 -26.81
N GLU A 106 -15.73 6.89 -26.92
CA GLU A 106 -16.99 6.89 -26.16
C GLU A 106 -17.85 5.66 -26.41
N SER A 107 -17.76 5.05 -27.59
CA SER A 107 -18.53 3.87 -27.98
C SER A 107 -17.83 2.55 -27.63
N LEU A 108 -16.65 2.59 -27.00
CA LEU A 108 -15.86 1.40 -26.70
C LEU A 108 -16.02 0.97 -25.26
N GLU A 109 -15.95 -0.34 -25.08
CA GLU A 109 -15.71 -0.98 -23.80
C GLU A 109 -14.25 -1.42 -23.75
N LEU A 110 -13.55 -1.11 -22.66
CA LEU A 110 -12.13 -1.36 -22.50
C LEU A 110 -11.89 -2.29 -21.30
N PRO A 111 -10.97 -3.25 -21.40
CA PRO A 111 -10.57 -4.03 -20.25
C PRO A 111 -9.87 -3.14 -19.22
N CYS A 112 -10.00 -3.49 -17.94
CA CYS A 112 -9.23 -2.88 -16.85
C CYS A 112 -7.73 -3.01 -17.12
N LYS A 113 -6.93 -1.96 -16.85
CA LYS A 113 -5.47 -2.03 -17.00
C LYS A 113 -4.79 -3.07 -16.10
N TYR A 114 -5.47 -3.51 -15.04
CA TYR A 114 -5.01 -4.58 -14.16
C TYR A 114 -5.49 -5.98 -14.61
N CYS A 115 -5.99 -6.11 -15.84
CA CYS A 115 -6.32 -7.41 -16.42
C CYS A 115 -5.14 -8.40 -16.40
N PRO A 116 -3.87 -7.99 -16.69
CA PRO A 116 -2.72 -8.87 -16.52
C PRO A 116 -2.48 -9.34 -15.08
N LEU A 117 -3.05 -8.65 -14.09
CA LEU A 117 -2.97 -9.00 -12.67
C LEU A 117 -4.19 -9.81 -12.19
N GLY A 118 -5.12 -10.15 -13.08
CA GLY A 118 -6.27 -11.00 -12.78
C GLY A 118 -7.63 -10.31 -12.78
N CYS A 119 -7.72 -9.02 -13.08
CA CYS A 119 -9.03 -8.35 -13.19
C CYS A 119 -9.74 -8.75 -14.52
N PRO A 120 -10.86 -9.48 -14.49
CA PRO A 120 -11.54 -9.92 -15.71
C PRO A 120 -12.48 -8.86 -16.29
N GLU A 121 -12.67 -7.75 -15.56
CA GLU A 121 -13.73 -6.79 -15.82
C GLU A 121 -13.44 -5.88 -17.02
N ILE A 122 -14.50 -5.61 -17.79
CA ILE A 122 -14.50 -4.73 -18.95
C ILE A 122 -15.54 -3.62 -18.68
N PHE A 123 -15.18 -2.38 -18.97
CA PHE A 123 -16.02 -1.22 -18.66
C PHE A 123 -16.17 -0.29 -19.86
N PRO A 124 -17.31 0.43 -19.97
CA PRO A 124 -17.41 1.58 -20.85
C PRO A 124 -16.27 2.57 -20.62
N TYR A 125 -15.78 3.18 -21.69
CA TYR A 125 -14.59 4.05 -21.70
C TYR A 125 -14.48 5.02 -20.51
N TYR A 126 -15.52 5.81 -20.25
CA TYR A 126 -15.54 6.79 -19.16
C TYR A 126 -15.65 6.18 -17.77
N SER A 127 -16.25 4.98 -17.65
CA SER A 127 -16.42 4.29 -16.37
C SER A 127 -15.17 3.54 -15.93
N LYS A 128 -14.31 3.15 -16.88
CA LYS A 128 -13.07 2.40 -16.62
C LYS A 128 -12.16 3.07 -15.58
N LEU A 129 -11.91 4.38 -15.70
CA LEU A 129 -11.03 5.10 -14.76
C LEU A 129 -11.55 5.06 -13.31
N LYS A 130 -12.88 5.14 -13.13
CA LYS A 130 -13.50 5.06 -11.81
C LYS A 130 -13.26 3.69 -11.19
N HIS A 131 -13.41 2.62 -11.98
CA HIS A 131 -13.09 1.27 -11.54
C HIS A 131 -11.60 1.12 -11.20
N GLU A 132 -10.69 1.54 -12.09
CA GLU A 132 -9.24 1.36 -11.89
C GLU A 132 -8.70 2.08 -10.64
N ALA A 133 -9.36 3.14 -10.18
CA ALA A 133 -9.02 3.79 -8.92
C ALA A 133 -9.31 2.92 -7.69
N GLN A 134 -10.24 1.96 -7.81
CA GLN A 134 -10.79 1.15 -6.71
C GLN A 134 -10.64 -0.36 -6.95
N CYS A 135 -10.02 -0.79 -8.05
CA CYS A 135 -9.88 -2.18 -8.43
C CYS A 135 -9.09 -2.96 -7.35
N SER A 136 -9.60 -4.10 -6.90
CA SER A 136 -8.92 -4.95 -5.91
C SER A 136 -7.58 -5.51 -6.43
N PHE A 137 -7.45 -5.72 -7.74
CA PHE A 137 -6.20 -6.16 -8.40
C PHE A 137 -5.19 -5.01 -8.60
N ARG A 138 -5.54 -3.78 -8.24
CA ARG A 138 -4.59 -2.67 -8.28
C ARG A 138 -3.42 -2.97 -7.34
N PRO A 139 -2.16 -2.81 -7.75
CA PRO A 139 -1.02 -2.90 -6.83
C PRO A 139 -1.09 -1.89 -5.67
N TYR A 140 -0.44 -2.19 -4.56
CA TYR A 140 -0.38 -1.33 -3.38
C TYR A 140 0.89 -0.48 -3.40
N ASN A 141 0.80 0.75 -2.89
CA ASN A 141 1.99 1.56 -2.63
C ASN A 141 2.66 1.08 -1.35
N CYS A 142 3.98 1.22 -1.26
CA CYS A 142 4.73 0.94 -0.03
C CYS A 142 4.12 1.72 1.16
N PRO A 143 3.77 1.05 2.27
CA PRO A 143 3.15 1.71 3.42
C PRO A 143 4.15 2.45 4.31
N TYR A 144 5.46 2.45 3.98
CA TYR A 144 6.50 3.11 4.76
C TYR A 144 6.26 4.62 4.88
N ALA A 145 6.36 5.14 6.10
CA ALA A 145 6.08 6.56 6.41
C ALA A 145 7.35 7.39 6.68
N GLY A 146 8.51 6.73 6.81
CA GLY A 146 9.78 7.41 7.14
C GLY A 146 10.41 8.17 5.97
N SER A 147 10.02 7.87 4.73
CA SER A 147 10.48 8.56 3.52
C SER A 147 9.45 8.46 2.40
N GLU A 148 9.58 9.31 1.39
CA GLU A 148 8.78 9.22 0.17
C GLU A 148 9.27 8.03 -0.67
N CYS A 149 8.62 6.87 -0.51
CA CYS A 149 8.90 5.65 -1.24
C CYS A 149 7.87 5.45 -2.37
N ALA A 150 8.36 5.43 -3.61
CA ALA A 150 7.52 5.26 -4.81
C ALA A 150 7.31 3.80 -5.22
N VAL A 151 7.76 2.84 -4.40
CA VAL A 151 7.65 1.41 -4.71
C VAL A 151 6.18 0.97 -4.66
N VAL A 152 5.79 0.17 -5.65
CA VAL A 152 4.43 -0.35 -5.81
C VAL A 152 4.50 -1.84 -6.13
N GLY A 153 3.64 -2.66 -5.53
CA GLY A 153 3.57 -4.09 -5.82
C GLY A 153 2.44 -4.81 -5.08
N ASP A 154 2.46 -6.13 -5.12
CA ASP A 154 1.57 -6.97 -4.30
C ASP A 154 2.07 -7.04 -2.83
N ILE A 155 1.27 -7.65 -1.96
CA ILE A 155 1.58 -7.70 -0.52
C ILE A 155 2.88 -8.48 -0.25
N PRO A 156 3.12 -9.70 -0.81
CA PRO A 156 4.37 -10.42 -0.59
C PRO A 156 5.62 -9.64 -1.03
N PHE A 157 5.56 -8.98 -2.19
CA PHE A 157 6.64 -8.12 -2.65
C PHE A 157 6.88 -6.95 -1.69
N LEU A 158 5.82 -6.26 -1.26
CA LEU A 158 5.95 -5.14 -0.34
C LEU A 158 6.48 -5.54 1.04
N VAL A 159 6.10 -6.71 1.57
CA VAL A 159 6.66 -7.22 2.83
C VAL A 159 8.16 -7.44 2.71
N THR A 160 8.61 -8.04 1.59
CA THR A 160 10.04 -8.24 1.30
C THR A 160 10.76 -6.90 1.20
N HIS A 161 10.22 -5.97 0.43
CA HIS A 161 10.74 -4.61 0.28
C HIS A 161 10.85 -3.87 1.62
N LEU A 162 9.83 -3.92 2.47
CA LEU A 162 9.85 -3.29 3.79
C LEU A 162 10.97 -3.86 4.68
N LYS A 163 11.18 -5.17 4.63
CA LYS A 163 12.25 -5.84 5.38
C LYS A 163 13.63 -5.46 4.85
N ASP A 164 13.81 -5.52 3.54
CA ASP A 164 15.14 -5.49 2.92
C ASP A 164 15.62 -4.06 2.66
N ASP A 165 14.75 -3.17 2.19
CA ASP A 165 15.11 -1.80 1.83
C ASP A 165 14.88 -0.82 3.00
N HIS A 166 13.79 -1.01 3.75
CA HIS A 166 13.42 -0.11 4.86
C HIS A 166 13.81 -0.63 6.25
N LYS A 167 14.33 -1.86 6.34
CA LYS A 167 14.73 -2.50 7.62
C LYS A 167 13.62 -2.48 8.67
N VAL A 168 12.38 -2.65 8.23
CA VAL A 168 11.21 -2.66 9.09
C VAL A 168 11.18 -3.95 9.92
N ASP A 169 10.92 -3.80 11.22
CA ASP A 169 10.78 -4.93 12.14
C ASP A 169 9.56 -5.78 11.78
N MET A 170 9.78 -7.09 11.70
CA MET A 170 8.79 -8.10 11.33
C MET A 170 8.52 -9.01 12.52
N HIS A 171 7.28 -9.08 12.97
CA HIS A 171 6.86 -9.92 14.09
C HIS A 171 5.79 -10.92 13.67
N THR A 172 5.78 -12.10 14.30
CA THR A 172 4.70 -13.07 14.15
C THR A 172 3.87 -13.11 15.42
N GLY A 173 2.54 -13.08 15.26
CA GLY A 173 1.60 -13.15 16.38
C GLY A 173 0.57 -12.03 16.38
N CYS A 174 -0.50 -12.25 17.14
CA CYS A 174 -1.65 -11.34 17.20
C CYS A 174 -1.60 -10.41 18.41
N THR A 175 -0.61 -10.51 19.29
CA THR A 175 -0.46 -9.67 20.47
C THR A 175 0.94 -9.08 20.49
N PHE A 176 1.06 -7.85 20.99
CA PHE A 176 2.34 -7.15 20.99
C PHE A 176 2.47 -6.18 22.14
N ASN A 177 3.72 -5.88 22.49
CA ASN A 177 4.11 -4.97 23.57
C ASN A 177 5.31 -4.14 23.11
N HIS A 178 5.04 -3.00 22.48
CA HIS A 178 6.07 -2.15 21.89
C HIS A 178 6.43 -1.02 22.84
N ARG A 179 7.74 -0.82 23.04
CA ARG A 179 8.28 0.25 23.88
C ARG A 179 8.86 1.34 23.00
N TYR A 180 8.30 2.53 23.11
CA TYR A 180 8.70 3.74 22.41
C TYR A 180 9.55 4.60 23.35
N VAL A 181 10.83 4.76 23.00
CA VAL A 181 11.78 5.52 23.80
C VAL A 181 12.20 6.78 23.04
N LYS A 182 12.12 7.95 23.70
CA LYS A 182 12.63 9.21 23.14
C LYS A 182 13.29 10.04 24.23
N SER A 183 14.59 10.28 24.07
CA SER A 183 15.43 11.04 25.00
C SER A 183 14.90 12.45 25.25
N ASN A 184 14.45 13.15 24.18
CA ASN A 184 13.86 14.48 24.27
C ASN A 184 12.38 14.47 23.80
N PRO A 185 11.39 14.45 24.71
CA PRO A 185 9.98 14.42 24.38
C PRO A 185 9.41 15.75 23.85
N ARG A 186 10.22 16.83 23.85
CA ARG A 186 9.83 18.15 23.33
C ARG A 186 10.05 18.28 21.83
N GLU A 187 10.97 17.52 21.27
CA GLU A 187 11.17 17.44 19.83
C GLU A 187 9.95 16.75 19.19
N VAL A 188 9.16 17.51 18.45
CA VAL A 188 8.05 16.99 17.64
C VAL A 188 8.43 17.02 16.16
N GLU A 189 9.34 17.93 15.79
CA GLU A 189 9.91 18.02 14.46
C GLU A 189 10.78 16.78 14.21
N ASN A 190 10.56 16.13 13.06
CA ASN A 190 11.17 14.84 12.68
C ASN A 190 10.76 13.65 13.56
N ALA A 191 9.52 13.63 14.07
CA ALA A 191 9.02 12.53 14.87
C ALA A 191 9.31 11.17 14.22
N THR A 192 10.03 10.35 14.96
CA THR A 192 10.43 8.98 14.66
C THR A 192 9.20 8.20 14.20
N TRP A 193 9.09 8.03 12.89
CA TRP A 193 8.13 7.11 12.30
C TRP A 193 8.61 5.72 12.65
N MET A 194 7.82 5.02 13.44
CA MET A 194 8.03 3.60 13.65
C MET A 194 6.91 2.87 12.94
N LEU A 195 7.35 2.06 11.98
CA LEU A 195 6.53 1.06 11.33
C LEU A 195 7.00 -0.30 11.84
N THR A 196 6.08 -1.08 12.38
CA THR A 196 6.30 -2.50 12.68
C THR A 196 5.26 -3.30 11.92
N VAL A 197 5.67 -4.39 11.30
CA VAL A 197 4.77 -5.30 10.59
C VAL A 197 4.53 -6.56 11.42
N PHE A 198 3.26 -6.92 11.57
CA PHE A 198 2.81 -8.14 12.23
C PHE A 198 2.22 -9.09 11.21
N HIS A 199 2.72 -10.33 11.20
CA HIS A 199 2.13 -11.44 10.48
C HIS A 199 1.25 -12.24 11.44
N CYS A 200 -0.06 -12.22 11.20
CA CYS A 200 -1.01 -12.99 11.98
C CYS A 200 -2.21 -13.41 11.13
N PHE A 201 -2.78 -14.58 11.42
CA PHE A 201 -3.89 -15.15 10.65
C PHE A 201 -3.65 -15.29 9.13
N GLY A 202 -2.39 -15.43 8.70
CA GLY A 202 -2.01 -15.49 7.28
C GLY A 202 -2.06 -14.12 6.59
N GLN A 203 -2.13 -13.03 7.35
CA GLN A 203 -2.26 -11.66 6.86
C GLN A 203 -1.23 -10.75 7.53
N TYR A 204 -0.96 -9.58 6.92
CA TYR A 204 0.01 -8.62 7.43
C TYR A 204 -0.66 -7.33 7.91
N PHE A 205 -0.17 -6.79 9.02
CA PHE A 205 -0.68 -5.58 9.66
C PHE A 205 0.46 -4.63 10.01
N CYS A 206 0.29 -3.35 9.72
CA CYS A 206 1.27 -2.31 9.96
C CYS A 206 0.87 -1.47 11.19
N LEU A 207 1.61 -1.60 12.29
CA LEU A 207 1.50 -0.67 13.42
C LEU A 207 2.30 0.58 13.12
N HIS A 208 1.61 1.72 13.17
CA HIS A 208 2.22 3.03 13.04
C HIS A 208 2.26 3.69 14.40
N PHE A 209 3.37 4.36 14.68
CA PHE A 209 3.51 5.30 15.77
C PHE A 209 4.18 6.57 15.26
N GLU A 210 3.55 7.70 15.49
CA GLU A 210 4.07 9.00 15.10
C GLU A 210 3.79 10.06 16.17
N ALA A 211 4.57 11.13 16.17
CA ALA A 211 4.27 12.34 16.93
C ALA A 211 3.99 13.49 15.96
N PHE A 212 2.97 14.27 16.25
CA PHE A 212 2.62 15.43 15.42
C PHE A 212 1.94 16.49 16.26
N GLN A 213 1.65 17.62 15.62
CA GLN A 213 1.02 18.76 16.24
C GLN A 213 -0.49 18.76 15.93
N LEU A 214 -1.32 18.64 16.97
CA LEU A 214 -2.76 18.82 16.90
C LEU A 214 -3.11 20.24 17.33
N GLY A 215 -3.24 21.15 16.36
CA GLY A 215 -3.37 22.59 16.63
C GLY A 215 -2.10 23.15 17.27
N MET A 216 -2.18 23.55 18.54
CA MET A 216 -1.01 23.98 19.33
C MET A 216 -0.57 22.93 20.37
N ALA A 217 -1.19 21.75 20.37
CA ALA A 217 -0.87 20.67 21.30
C ALA A 217 -0.08 19.55 20.61
N PRO A 218 1.08 19.16 21.16
CA PRO A 218 1.85 18.03 20.67
C PRO A 218 1.26 16.71 21.18
N VAL A 219 1.06 15.78 20.25
CA VAL A 219 0.43 14.49 20.51
C VAL A 219 1.27 13.35 19.92
N TYR A 220 1.09 12.17 20.50
CA TYR A 220 1.50 10.91 19.92
C TYR A 220 0.26 10.19 19.40
N MET A 221 0.39 9.46 18.30
CA MET A 221 -0.70 8.66 17.77
C MET A 221 -0.20 7.28 17.37
N ALA A 222 -0.98 6.27 17.77
CA ALA A 222 -0.76 4.89 17.37
C ALA A 222 -2.00 4.36 16.63
N PHE A 223 -1.79 3.68 15.51
CA PHE A 223 -2.88 3.05 14.75
C PHE A 223 -2.39 1.85 13.96
N LEU A 224 -3.29 0.92 13.66
CA LEU A 224 -2.99 -0.29 12.90
C LEU A 224 -3.63 -0.19 11.50
N ARG A 225 -2.85 -0.53 10.46
CA ARG A 225 -3.36 -0.68 9.10
C ARG A 225 -3.25 -2.12 8.61
N PHE A 226 -4.24 -2.60 7.88
CA PHE A 226 -4.25 -3.92 7.24
C PHE A 226 -3.57 -3.85 5.86
N MET A 227 -2.61 -4.73 5.61
CA MET A 227 -1.93 -4.84 4.31
C MET A 227 -2.78 -5.64 3.32
N GLY A 228 -3.84 -5.01 2.82
CA GLY A 228 -4.77 -5.58 1.85
C GLY A 228 -5.91 -4.59 1.59
N ASP A 229 -7.05 -5.03 1.07
CA ASP A 229 -8.19 -4.14 0.80
C ASP A 229 -9.12 -3.90 2.00
N GLU A 230 -10.11 -3.00 1.84
CA GLU A 230 -11.03 -2.64 2.92
C GLU A 230 -12.05 -3.76 3.22
N ALA A 231 -12.45 -4.54 2.22
CA ALA A 231 -13.41 -5.62 2.42
C ALA A 231 -12.81 -6.74 3.28
N GLU A 232 -11.55 -7.08 3.03
CA GLU A 232 -10.79 -8.04 3.84
C GLU A 232 -10.51 -7.51 5.24
N ALA A 233 -10.14 -6.23 5.36
CA ALA A 233 -9.82 -5.59 6.64
C ALA A 233 -10.98 -5.67 7.65
N ARG A 234 -12.23 -5.63 7.18
CA ARG A 234 -13.45 -5.74 8.02
C ARG A 234 -13.60 -7.07 8.74
N ASN A 235 -12.87 -8.10 8.32
CA ASN A 235 -12.85 -9.38 9.03
C ASN A 235 -11.98 -9.37 10.29
N PHE A 236 -11.31 -8.25 10.57
CA PHE A 236 -10.41 -8.10 11.70
C PHE A 236 -10.77 -6.89 12.54
N SER A 237 -10.42 -7.00 13.82
CA SER A 237 -10.41 -5.89 14.76
C SER A 237 -9.11 -5.89 15.53
N TYR A 238 -8.78 -4.74 16.09
CA TYR A 238 -7.60 -4.57 16.92
C TYR A 238 -7.89 -3.67 18.12
N SER A 239 -7.01 -3.77 19.12
CA SER A 239 -6.98 -2.82 20.22
C SER A 239 -5.56 -2.34 20.48
N LEU A 240 -5.45 -1.10 20.93
CA LEU A 240 -4.25 -0.47 21.42
C LEU A 240 -4.51 0.06 22.82
N GLU A 241 -3.61 -0.21 23.73
CA GLU A 241 -3.68 0.21 25.13
C GLU A 241 -2.37 0.86 25.56
N VAL A 242 -2.50 1.97 26.29
CA VAL A 242 -1.43 2.58 27.09
C VAL A 242 -1.93 2.80 28.52
N GLY A 243 -1.09 2.60 29.52
CA GLY A 243 -1.51 2.77 30.91
C GLY A 243 -0.38 2.69 31.91
N ALA A 244 -0.61 3.32 33.08
CA ALA A 244 0.23 3.26 34.26
C ALA A 244 -0.56 3.77 35.49
N ASN A 245 -0.11 3.41 36.70
CA ASN A 245 -0.66 3.94 37.97
C ASN A 245 -2.19 3.85 38.08
N GLY A 246 -2.77 2.71 37.68
CA GLY A 246 -4.21 2.46 37.74
C GLY A 246 -5.05 3.23 36.71
N ARG A 247 -4.44 3.90 35.74
CA ARG A 247 -5.12 4.57 34.61
C ARG A 247 -4.69 3.97 33.29
N LYS A 248 -5.63 3.86 32.35
CA LYS A 248 -5.36 3.40 30.98
C LYS A 248 -6.23 4.12 29.95
N LEU A 249 -5.71 4.21 28.74
CA LEU A 249 -6.45 4.59 27.53
C LEU A 249 -6.47 3.39 26.61
N ILE A 250 -7.63 3.08 26.04
CA ILE A 250 -7.82 2.00 25.08
C ILE A 250 -8.49 2.58 23.83
N TRP A 251 -7.99 2.17 22.68
CA TRP A 251 -8.60 2.37 21.37
C TRP A 251 -8.88 1.01 20.75
N GLU A 252 -10.10 0.78 20.26
CA GLU A 252 -10.46 -0.44 19.54
C GLU A 252 -11.17 -0.10 18.23
N GLY A 253 -11.00 -0.93 17.21
CA GLY A 253 -11.71 -0.77 15.94
C GLY A 253 -11.20 -1.70 14.85
N THR A 254 -11.71 -1.49 13.63
CA THR A 254 -11.27 -2.19 12.42
C THR A 254 -9.99 -1.53 11.88
N PRO A 255 -8.95 -2.30 11.52
CA PRO A 255 -7.75 -1.73 10.93
C PRO A 255 -8.05 -1.13 9.56
N ARG A 256 -7.52 0.07 9.28
CA ARG A 256 -7.67 0.71 7.95
C ARG A 256 -6.84 -0.03 6.91
N SER A 257 -7.34 -0.18 5.70
CA SER A 257 -6.55 -0.71 4.58
C SER A 257 -5.36 0.21 4.25
N ILE A 258 -4.22 -0.36 3.83
CA ILE A 258 -3.10 0.41 3.26
C ILE A 258 -3.41 1.08 1.92
N ARG A 259 -4.61 0.88 1.35
CA ARG A 259 -5.15 1.72 0.27
C ARG A 259 -5.25 3.19 0.70
N ASP A 260 -5.53 3.41 1.99
CA ASP A 260 -5.48 4.73 2.60
C ASP A 260 -4.05 5.03 3.06
N SER A 261 -3.56 6.24 2.75
CA SER A 261 -2.25 6.69 3.21
C SER A 261 -2.23 6.87 4.73
N HIS A 262 -1.05 6.73 5.35
CA HIS A 262 -0.89 7.00 6.78
C HIS A 262 -1.34 8.44 7.13
N ARG A 263 -1.06 9.41 6.24
CA ARG A 263 -1.49 10.81 6.39
C ARG A 263 -3.01 10.93 6.46
N LYS A 264 -3.76 10.19 5.63
CA LYS A 264 -5.22 10.21 5.66
C LYS A 264 -5.78 9.73 7.01
N VAL A 265 -5.20 8.66 7.57
CA VAL A 265 -5.60 8.13 8.89
C VAL A 265 -5.29 9.13 10.01
N ARG A 266 -4.09 9.72 9.98
CA ARG A 266 -3.64 10.75 10.91
C ARG A 266 -4.54 11.99 10.88
N ASP A 267 -4.79 12.53 9.69
CA ASP A 267 -5.54 13.77 9.50
C ASP A 267 -7.03 13.59 9.87
N SER A 268 -7.56 12.37 9.82
CA SER A 268 -8.88 12.01 10.34
C SER A 268 -8.91 11.69 11.84
N HIS A 269 -7.74 11.68 12.51
CA HIS A 269 -7.61 11.33 13.93
C HIS A 269 -8.14 9.93 14.28
N ASP A 270 -8.03 8.99 13.35
CA ASP A 270 -8.61 7.64 13.46
C ASP A 270 -7.59 6.65 14.07
N GLY A 271 -7.38 6.79 15.38
CA GLY A 271 -6.40 6.00 16.13
C GLY A 271 -6.24 6.45 17.58
N LEU A 272 -5.37 5.76 18.32
CA LEU A 272 -5.09 6.08 19.73
C LEU A 272 -4.25 7.35 19.82
N ILE A 273 -4.89 8.49 20.08
CA ILE A 273 -4.21 9.77 20.31
C ILE A 273 -3.90 9.96 21.80
N ILE A 274 -2.66 10.29 22.09
CA ILE A 274 -2.13 10.45 23.45
C ILE A 274 -1.46 11.82 23.53
N GLN A 275 -2.06 12.73 24.29
CA GLN A 275 -1.42 14.02 24.58
C GLN A 275 -0.08 13.81 25.28
N ARG A 276 0.92 14.65 24.96
CA ARG A 276 2.28 14.52 25.54
C ARG A 276 2.28 14.36 27.06
N ASN A 277 1.46 15.13 27.77
CA ASN A 277 1.40 15.07 29.23
C ASN A 277 0.93 13.71 29.76
N MET A 278 -0.01 13.06 29.07
CA MET A 278 -0.46 11.70 29.38
C MET A 278 0.59 10.66 28.97
N ALA A 279 1.24 10.82 27.82
CA ALA A 279 2.31 9.93 27.39
C ALA A 279 3.48 9.92 28.40
N LEU A 280 3.87 11.09 28.92
CA LEU A 280 4.90 11.20 29.97
C LEU A 280 4.41 10.65 31.31
N PHE A 281 3.13 10.79 31.65
CA PHE A 281 2.56 10.16 32.84
C PHE A 281 2.63 8.62 32.75
N PHE A 282 2.28 8.05 31.60
CA PHE A 282 2.35 6.61 31.36
C PHE A 282 3.78 6.07 31.21
N SER A 283 4.74 6.92 30.85
CA SER A 283 6.16 6.55 30.79
C SER A 283 6.78 6.31 32.18
N GLY A 284 6.16 6.85 33.25
CA GLY A 284 6.73 6.86 34.59
C GLY A 284 7.99 7.73 34.70
N GLY A 285 8.66 7.68 35.85
CA GLY A 285 9.92 8.40 36.09
C GLY A 285 9.77 9.92 36.27
N ASP A 286 10.83 10.66 35.94
CA ASP A 286 10.95 12.12 36.18
C ASP A 286 10.36 12.99 35.05
N ARG A 287 9.68 12.37 34.07
CA ARG A 287 9.02 13.01 32.92
C ARG A 287 9.98 13.77 31.98
N LYS A 288 11.28 13.48 32.04
CA LYS A 288 12.27 14.07 31.12
C LYS A 288 12.45 13.27 29.83
N GLU A 289 12.10 11.99 29.84
CA GLU A 289 12.22 11.06 28.72
C GLU A 289 10.86 10.39 28.45
N LEU A 290 10.57 10.09 27.18
CA LEU A 290 9.45 9.23 26.81
C LEU A 290 9.87 7.76 26.92
N LYS A 291 9.11 6.95 27.65
CA LYS A 291 9.24 5.48 27.74
C LYS A 291 7.86 4.84 27.63
N LEU A 292 7.15 5.19 26.57
CA LEU A 292 5.76 4.82 26.41
C LEU A 292 5.65 3.36 25.95
N ARG A 293 4.85 2.57 26.65
CA ARG A 293 4.57 1.19 26.26
C ARG A 293 3.18 1.13 25.65
N VAL A 294 3.11 0.74 24.38
CA VAL A 294 1.86 0.47 23.67
C VAL A 294 1.70 -1.03 23.55
N THR A 295 0.67 -1.56 24.20
CA THR A 295 0.26 -2.96 24.03
C THR A 295 -0.90 -3.04 23.06
N GLY A 296 -0.99 -4.13 22.30
CA GLY A 296 -2.14 -4.33 21.43
C GLY A 296 -2.41 -5.78 21.13
N ARG A 297 -3.60 -6.02 20.59
CA ARG A 297 -4.02 -7.31 20.08
C ARG A 297 -4.80 -7.17 18.78
N ILE A 298 -4.77 -8.18 17.95
CA ILE A 298 -5.50 -8.32 16.68
C ILE A 298 -6.35 -9.59 16.80
N TRP A 299 -7.59 -9.56 16.35
CA TRP A 299 -8.45 -10.74 16.32
C TRP A 299 -9.32 -10.74 15.05
N LYS A 300 -9.83 -11.91 14.68
CA LYS A 300 -10.86 -12.04 13.65
C LYS A 300 -12.24 -11.77 14.25
N GLU A 301 -13.05 -11.02 13.55
CA GLU A 301 -14.46 -10.90 13.86
C GLU A 301 -15.18 -12.20 13.50
N GLN A 302 -16.05 -12.69 14.38
CA GLN A 302 -16.91 -13.82 14.06
C GLN A 302 -18.01 -13.33 13.10
N GLN A 303 -18.10 -13.93 11.91
CA GLN A 303 -19.24 -13.68 11.03
C GLN A 303 -20.50 -14.25 11.70
N ASN A 304 -21.28 -13.39 12.37
CA ASN A 304 -22.61 -13.76 12.83
C ASN A 304 -23.51 -13.96 11.61
N PRO A 305 -24.06 -15.16 11.37
CA PRO A 305 -24.93 -15.42 10.20
C PRO A 305 -26.25 -14.63 10.23
N ASP A 306 -26.64 -14.06 11.37
CA ASP A 306 -27.98 -13.51 11.61
C ASP A 306 -28.13 -12.00 11.38
N SER A 307 -27.08 -11.28 10.97
CA SER A 307 -27.18 -9.82 10.74
C SER A 307 -27.66 -9.44 9.33
N GLY A 308 -28.66 -10.17 8.82
CA GLY A 308 -29.26 -9.88 7.52
C GLY A 308 -30.73 -10.27 7.49
N VAL A 309 -31.62 -9.38 7.90
CA VAL A 309 -32.86 -8.94 7.22
C VAL A 309 -33.50 -7.85 8.10
N CYS A 310 -33.29 -6.57 7.77
CA CYS A 310 -34.24 -5.53 8.18
C CYS A 310 -35.23 -5.34 7.03
N ILE A 311 -36.39 -5.99 7.14
CA ILE A 311 -37.54 -5.73 6.26
C ILE A 311 -38.02 -4.30 6.56
N PRO A 312 -38.08 -3.38 5.60
CA PRO A 312 -38.76 -2.11 5.82
C PRO A 312 -40.26 -2.40 5.90
N ASN A 313 -40.85 -2.22 7.09
CA ASN A 313 -42.29 -2.23 7.27
C ASN A 313 -42.92 -1.14 6.38
N LEU A 314 -43.66 -1.57 5.35
CA LEU A 314 -44.69 -0.73 4.74
C LEU A 314 -45.86 -0.64 5.72
N CYS A 315 -46.10 0.55 6.28
CA CYS A 315 -47.41 0.86 6.85
C CYS A 315 -48.36 1.28 5.72
N SER A 316 -49.51 0.61 5.68
CA SER A 316 -50.73 1.05 4.99
C SER A 316 -51.41 2.17 5.77
#